data_AF-A0AAU7CCL8-F1
#
_entry.id   AF-A0AAU7CCL8-F1
#
_cell.length_a   1.000
_cell.length_b   1.000
_cell.length_c   1.000
_cell.angle_alpha   90.00
_cell.angle_beta   90.00
_cell.angle_gamma   90.00
#
_symmetry.space_group_name_H-M   'P 1'
#
loop_
_entity.id
_entity.type
_entity.pdbx_description
1 polymer ?
#
loop_
_entity_poly.entity_id
_entity_poly.type
_entity_poly.pdbx_seq_one_letter_code
_entity_poly.pdbx_strand_id
1 'polypeptide(L)'
;MGDRRYADHENRTYIDPWDDESSLLLLAQHHDGTVAGTVRYQWRQFRPFPADELYDFHHYTALIGCCGPEVDRHVALLDRASVLPRFQGLGLYPNLELLAERVSHLIGVKLHAGLVAHENARMVRILESLGWRKTGRDVTYKGWAGIELYKLLEPASGGR
;
A
#
# COMPACT_ATOMS: atom_id res chain seq x y z
N MET A 1 -3.74 16.22 -7.54
CA MET A 1 -4.90 15.55 -6.93
C MET A 1 -4.54 14.08 -6.79
N GLY A 2 -4.81 13.43 -5.66
CA GLY A 2 -4.72 11.96 -5.60
C GLY A 2 -5.55 11.35 -6.72
N ASP A 3 -4.91 10.60 -7.61
CA ASP A 3 -5.50 10.27 -8.90
C ASP A 3 -6.74 9.37 -8.70
N ARG A 4 -7.92 9.92 -9.02
CA ARG A 4 -9.26 9.42 -8.64
C ARG A 4 -9.67 8.14 -9.38
N ARG A 5 -8.74 7.43 -10.02
CA ARG A 5 -9.01 6.58 -11.19
C ARG A 5 -8.76 5.07 -11.03
N TYR A 6 -8.24 4.58 -9.89
CA TYR A 6 -8.01 3.15 -9.67
C TYR A 6 -9.23 2.32 -9.25
N ALA A 7 -10.38 2.95 -9.04
CA ALA A 7 -11.61 2.25 -8.66
C ALA A 7 -12.54 1.93 -9.86
N ASP A 8 -12.12 2.26 -11.09
CA ASP A 8 -12.89 2.01 -12.31
C ASP A 8 -12.26 0.89 -13.15
N HIS A 9 -12.74 -0.35 -12.93
CA HIS A 9 -12.33 -1.53 -13.69
C HIS A 9 -12.96 -1.63 -15.08
N GLU A 10 -14.05 -0.90 -15.34
CA GLU A 10 -14.81 -1.02 -16.59
C GLU A 10 -14.02 -0.49 -17.78
N ASN A 11 -13.12 0.47 -17.54
CA ASN A 11 -12.35 1.14 -18.60
C ASN A 11 -10.96 0.52 -18.91
N ARG A 12 -10.53 -0.56 -18.23
CA ARG A 12 -9.24 -1.28 -18.47
C ARG A 12 -7.97 -0.41 -18.50
N THR A 13 -8.03 0.84 -18.05
CA THR A 13 -7.03 1.88 -18.38
C THR A 13 -5.78 1.89 -17.49
N TYR A 14 -5.65 0.98 -16.53
CA TYR A 14 -4.73 1.15 -15.40
C TYR A 14 -3.82 -0.04 -15.09
N ILE A 15 -3.74 -1.01 -16.01
CA ILE A 15 -2.68 -2.01 -16.00
C ILE A 15 -1.37 -1.28 -16.32
N ASP A 16 -0.51 -1.15 -15.32
CA ASP A 16 0.87 -0.70 -15.49
C ASP A 16 1.83 -1.90 -15.45
N PRO A 17 3.12 -1.73 -15.80
CA PRO A 17 4.06 -2.86 -15.85
C PRO A 17 4.27 -3.59 -14.53
N TRP A 18 3.76 -3.06 -13.42
CA TRP A 18 3.84 -3.66 -12.09
C TRP A 18 2.58 -4.45 -11.70
N ASP A 19 1.58 -4.49 -12.58
CA ASP A 19 0.43 -5.40 -12.48
C ASP A 19 0.78 -6.75 -13.12
N ASP A 20 1.81 -7.39 -12.58
CA ASP A 20 2.29 -8.71 -12.99
C ASP A 20 2.05 -9.75 -11.90
N GLU A 21 2.58 -10.96 -12.09
CA GLU A 21 2.46 -12.10 -11.18
C GLU A 21 3.07 -11.84 -9.78
N SER A 22 3.86 -10.78 -9.60
CA SER A 22 4.43 -10.36 -8.31
C SER A 22 3.49 -9.50 -7.47
N SER A 23 2.34 -9.10 -8.02
CA SER A 23 1.37 -8.22 -7.39
C SER A 23 0.05 -8.92 -7.10
N LEU A 24 -0.60 -8.50 -6.01
CA LEU A 24 -1.96 -8.88 -5.66
C LEU A 24 -2.84 -7.65 -5.68
N LEU A 25 -4.02 -7.76 -6.29
CA LEU A 25 -5.02 -6.71 -6.25
C LEU A 25 -6.10 -7.08 -5.22
N LEU A 26 -6.20 -6.29 -4.16
CA LEU A 26 -7.24 -6.44 -3.16
C LEU A 26 -8.46 -5.61 -3.57
N LEU A 27 -9.64 -6.22 -3.55
CA LEU A 27 -10.88 -5.65 -4.07
C LEU A 27 -11.95 -5.57 -2.98
N ALA A 28 -12.65 -4.44 -2.92
CA ALA A 28 -13.91 -4.30 -2.22
C ALA A 28 -15.03 -4.37 -3.25
N GLN A 29 -15.83 -5.43 -3.23
CA GLN A 29 -16.93 -5.64 -4.16
C GLN A 29 -18.27 -5.40 -3.47
N HIS A 30 -19.15 -4.65 -4.14
CA HIS A 30 -20.54 -4.47 -3.73
C HIS A 30 -21.36 -5.72 -4.11
N HIS A 31 -22.51 -5.92 -3.46
CA HIS A 31 -23.33 -7.13 -3.66
C HIS A 31 -23.88 -7.29 -5.07
N ASP A 32 -23.98 -6.19 -5.84
CA ASP A 32 -24.36 -6.19 -7.26
C ASP A 32 -23.21 -6.56 -8.21
N GLY A 33 -22.02 -6.87 -7.67
CA GLY A 33 -20.84 -7.22 -8.45
C GLY A 33 -19.93 -6.02 -8.78
N THR A 34 -20.34 -4.79 -8.47
CA THR A 34 -19.50 -3.59 -8.72
C THR A 34 -18.24 -3.63 -7.88
N VAL A 35 -17.06 -3.40 -8.47
CA VAL A 35 -15.84 -3.11 -7.71
C VAL A 35 -15.91 -1.68 -7.17
N ALA A 36 -16.06 -1.54 -5.85
CA ALA A 36 -16.22 -0.27 -5.14
C ALA A 36 -14.89 0.37 -4.73
N GLY A 37 -13.84 -0.43 -4.58
CA GLY A 37 -12.51 0.06 -4.24
C GLY A 37 -11.43 -0.99 -4.41
N THR A 38 -10.19 -0.52 -4.53
CA THR A 38 -9.01 -1.32 -4.81
C THR A 38 -7.81 -0.83 -4.01
N VAL A 39 -6.88 -1.75 -3.75
CA VAL A 39 -5.50 -1.43 -3.40
C VAL A 39 -4.60 -2.51 -3.95
N ARG A 40 -3.45 -2.11 -4.50
CA ARG A 40 -2.44 -3.05 -4.95
C ARG A 40 -1.48 -3.34 -3.80
N TYR A 41 -1.20 -4.62 -3.63
CA TYR A 41 -0.28 -5.17 -2.65
C TYR A 41 0.86 -5.84 -3.41
N GLN A 42 2.10 -5.45 -3.13
CA GLN A 42 3.28 -6.06 -3.73
C GLN A 42 4.24 -6.46 -2.64
N TRP A 43 4.62 -7.73 -2.62
CA TRP A 43 5.60 -8.21 -1.66
C TRP A 43 7.00 -8.06 -2.25
N ARG A 44 7.87 -7.34 -1.54
CA ARG A 44 9.21 -7.00 -2.00
C ARG A 44 10.08 -8.18 -2.41
N GLN A 45 9.87 -9.37 -1.83
CA GLN A 45 10.63 -10.57 -2.19
C GLN A 45 10.38 -10.99 -3.65
N PHE A 46 9.24 -10.60 -4.23
CA PHE A 46 8.94 -10.83 -5.63
C PHE A 46 9.39 -9.63 -6.43
N ARG A 47 10.12 -9.91 -7.51
CA ARG A 47 10.70 -8.89 -8.38
C ARG A 47 9.93 -8.84 -9.68
N PRO A 48 9.78 -7.65 -10.28
CA PRO A 48 10.43 -6.38 -9.90
C PRO A 48 9.62 -5.59 -8.86
N PHE A 49 10.28 -4.84 -7.96
CA PHE A 49 9.61 -4.03 -6.91
C PHE A 49 9.74 -2.55 -7.27
N PRO A 50 8.65 -1.85 -7.65
CA PRO A 50 8.70 -0.44 -8.09
C PRO A 50 9.28 0.50 -7.03
N ALA A 51 9.16 0.08 -5.79
CA ALA A 51 9.69 0.77 -4.65
C ALA A 51 11.23 0.74 -4.55
N ASP A 52 11.95 -0.08 -5.30
CA ASP A 52 13.42 -0.03 -5.28
C ASP A 52 13.99 1.30 -5.80
N GLU A 53 13.28 1.97 -6.70
CA GLU A 53 13.65 3.30 -7.19
C GLU A 53 13.32 4.42 -6.20
N LEU A 54 12.48 4.12 -5.20
CA LEU A 54 11.80 5.12 -4.35
C LEU A 54 12.17 5.03 -2.89
N TYR A 55 12.56 3.85 -2.44
CA TYR A 55 12.69 3.53 -1.03
C TYR A 55 14.08 2.96 -0.79
N ASP A 56 14.81 3.64 0.09
CA ASP A 56 16.16 3.23 0.47
C ASP A 56 16.09 1.98 1.35
N PHE A 57 16.65 0.89 0.84
CA PHE A 57 16.81 -0.38 1.52
C PHE A 57 17.35 -0.24 2.95
N HIS A 58 18.32 0.65 3.17
CA HIS A 58 18.92 0.87 4.48
C HIS A 58 17.92 1.43 5.50
N HIS A 59 16.94 2.21 5.04
CA HIS A 59 15.91 2.77 5.91
C HIS A 59 15.01 1.68 6.52
N TYR A 60 14.60 0.70 5.72
CA TYR A 60 13.76 -0.40 6.20
C TYR A 60 14.49 -1.37 7.11
N THR A 61 15.79 -1.61 6.86
CA THR A 61 16.59 -2.43 7.77
C THR A 61 16.62 -1.85 9.18
N ALA A 62 16.73 -0.52 9.30
CA ALA A 62 16.68 0.18 10.58
C ALA A 62 15.29 0.12 11.24
N LEU A 63 14.22 0.27 10.47
CA LEU A 63 12.84 0.23 10.99
C LEU A 63 12.43 -1.17 11.48
N ILE A 64 12.82 -2.22 10.75
CA ILE A 64 12.44 -3.61 11.05
C ILE A 64 13.41 -4.25 12.05
N GLY A 65 14.65 -3.74 12.15
CA GLY A 65 15.70 -4.32 12.99
C GLY A 65 16.25 -5.64 12.43
N CYS A 66 16.36 -5.76 11.10
CA CYS A 66 16.89 -6.95 10.42
C CYS A 66 18.08 -6.60 9.51
N CYS A 67 18.84 -7.61 9.10
CA CYS A 67 19.99 -7.42 8.21
C CYS A 67 19.54 -7.40 6.74
N GLY A 68 20.36 -6.80 5.87
CA GLY A 68 19.99 -6.45 4.50
C GLY A 68 19.15 -7.51 3.76
N PRO A 69 19.70 -8.70 3.45
CA PRO A 69 18.98 -9.68 2.62
C PRO A 69 17.64 -10.18 3.20
N GLU A 70 17.41 -10.00 4.50
CA GLU A 70 16.17 -10.44 5.17
C GLU A 70 15.02 -9.43 5.00
N VAL A 71 15.33 -8.17 4.69
CA VAL A 71 14.34 -7.10 4.58
C VAL A 71 13.31 -7.37 3.48
N ASP A 72 13.75 -8.03 2.40
CA ASP A 72 12.93 -8.35 1.23
C ASP A 72 11.71 -9.21 1.59
N ARG A 73 11.87 -10.10 2.57
CA ARG A 73 10.80 -10.97 3.07
C ARG A 73 9.84 -10.24 4.00
N HIS A 74 10.22 -9.08 4.50
CA HIS A 74 9.51 -8.39 5.57
C HIS A 74 8.82 -7.10 5.14
N VAL A 75 8.96 -6.70 3.88
CA VAL A 75 8.39 -5.44 3.35
C VAL A 75 7.37 -5.72 2.25
N ALA A 76 6.21 -5.08 2.33
CA ALA A 76 5.28 -5.00 1.22
C ALA A 76 4.94 -3.54 0.90
N LEU A 77 4.70 -3.25 -0.37
CA LEU A 77 4.20 -1.97 -0.86
C LEU A 77 2.68 -2.04 -0.97
N LEU A 78 2.03 -1.01 -0.44
CA LEU A 78 0.62 -0.71 -0.70
C LEU A 78 0.53 0.55 -1.54
N ASP A 79 0.10 0.40 -2.79
CA ASP A 79 -0.06 1.51 -3.71
C ASP A 79 -1.36 1.41 -4.51
N ARG A 80 -1.58 2.40 -5.38
CA ARG A 80 -2.75 2.47 -6.27
C ARG A 80 -4.11 2.35 -5.56
N ALA A 81 -4.16 2.75 -4.29
CA ALA A 81 -5.39 2.76 -3.51
C ALA A 81 -6.46 3.69 -4.11
N SER A 82 -7.67 3.18 -4.31
CA SER A 82 -8.78 4.01 -4.76
C SER A 82 -10.14 3.47 -4.33
N VAL A 83 -11.08 4.40 -4.16
CA VAL A 83 -12.47 4.11 -3.82
C VAL A 83 -13.35 4.98 -4.71
N LEU A 84 -14.31 4.36 -5.38
CA LEU A 84 -15.27 5.03 -6.23
C LEU A 84 -16.01 6.12 -5.43
N PRO A 85 -16.22 7.34 -5.99
CA PRO A 85 -16.78 8.47 -5.26
C PRO A 85 -18.06 8.16 -4.48
N ARG A 86 -18.98 7.39 -5.07
CA ARG A 86 -20.27 7.02 -4.45
C ARG A 86 -20.14 6.09 -3.22
N PHE A 87 -18.98 5.45 -3.05
CA PHE A 87 -18.70 4.58 -1.90
C PHE A 87 -17.67 5.18 -0.93
N GLN A 88 -17.21 6.41 -1.17
CA GLN A 88 -16.30 7.09 -0.25
C GLN A 88 -17.01 7.40 1.07
N GLY A 89 -16.28 7.29 2.18
CA GLY A 89 -16.83 7.49 3.53
C GLY A 89 -17.44 6.24 4.17
N LEU A 90 -17.58 5.14 3.42
CA LEU A 90 -18.09 3.86 3.94
C LEU A 90 -17.03 2.99 4.61
N GLY A 91 -15.85 3.54 4.91
CA GLY A 91 -14.76 2.78 5.52
C GLY A 91 -14.11 1.71 4.63
N LEU A 92 -14.33 1.75 3.30
CA LEU A 92 -13.80 0.72 2.39
C LEU A 92 -12.27 0.64 2.38
N TYR A 93 -11.58 1.78 2.35
CA TYR A 93 -10.12 1.79 2.34
C TYR A 93 -9.51 1.21 3.64
N PRO A 94 -9.95 1.63 4.85
CA PRO A 94 -9.56 0.94 6.09
C PRO A 94 -9.76 -0.58 6.05
N ASN A 95 -10.88 -1.07 5.51
CA ASN A 95 -11.12 -2.51 5.41
C ASN A 95 -10.17 -3.22 4.43
N LEU A 96 -9.83 -2.57 3.32
CA LEU A 96 -8.82 -3.08 2.37
C LEU A 96 -7.42 -3.12 2.99
N GLU A 97 -7.08 -2.13 3.81
CA GLU A 97 -5.80 -2.08 4.51
C GLU A 97 -5.72 -3.17 5.60
N LEU A 98 -6.79 -3.36 6.38
CA LEU A 98 -6.90 -4.48 7.32
C LEU A 98 -6.78 -5.85 6.63
N LEU A 99 -7.33 -6.00 5.42
CA LEU A 99 -7.15 -7.21 4.61
C LEU A 99 -5.68 -7.39 4.22
N ALA A 100 -5.00 -6.32 3.79
CA ALA A 100 -3.57 -6.35 3.49
C ALA A 100 -2.72 -6.71 4.71
N GLU A 101 -3.06 -6.22 5.91
CA GLU A 101 -2.39 -6.59 7.15
C GLU A 101 -2.52 -8.09 7.44
N ARG A 102 -3.73 -8.64 7.29
CA ARG A 102 -3.97 -10.08 7.48
C ARG A 102 -3.15 -10.91 6.50
N VAL A 103 -3.13 -10.53 5.23
CA VAL A 103 -2.28 -11.18 4.20
C VAL A 103 -0.81 -11.09 4.61
N SER A 104 -0.34 -9.92 5.04
CA SER A 104 1.02 -9.72 5.51
C SER A 104 1.41 -10.61 6.70
N HIS A 105 0.54 -10.75 7.70
CA HIS A 105 0.82 -11.62 8.84
C HIS A 105 0.97 -13.09 8.43
N LEU A 106 0.13 -13.57 7.51
CA LEU A 106 0.20 -14.96 7.03
C LEU A 106 1.52 -15.26 6.33
N ILE A 107 2.12 -14.28 5.68
CA ILE A 107 3.33 -14.45 4.88
C ILE A 107 4.59 -13.88 5.54
N GLY A 108 4.48 -13.38 6.78
CA GLY A 108 5.62 -12.91 7.57
C GLY A 108 6.15 -11.51 7.21
N VAL A 109 5.33 -10.69 6.55
CA VAL A 109 5.64 -9.26 6.33
C VAL A 109 5.51 -8.50 7.65
N LYS A 110 6.46 -7.62 7.93
CA LYS A 110 6.57 -6.83 9.18
C LYS A 110 6.38 -5.32 8.93
N LEU A 111 6.45 -4.88 7.68
CA LEU A 111 6.35 -3.47 7.32
C LEU A 111 5.53 -3.33 6.05
N HIS A 112 4.54 -2.43 6.08
CA HIS A 112 3.96 -1.86 4.88
C HIS A 112 4.63 -0.53 4.55
N ALA A 113 4.91 -0.33 3.27
CA ALA A 113 5.40 0.90 2.68
C ALA A 113 4.33 1.52 1.79
N GLY A 114 4.35 2.84 1.64
CA GLY A 114 3.39 3.56 0.81
C GLY A 114 3.91 4.94 0.42
N LEU A 115 3.40 5.47 -0.70
CA LEU A 115 3.71 6.82 -1.18
C LEU A 115 2.41 7.55 -1.43
N VAL A 116 2.28 8.75 -0.88
CA VAL A 116 1.10 9.58 -1.06
C VAL A 116 1.53 10.93 -1.63
N ALA A 117 0.92 11.35 -2.74
CA ALA A 117 1.18 12.66 -3.32
C ALA A 117 0.95 13.79 -2.29
N HIS A 118 1.82 14.80 -2.26
CA HIS A 118 1.78 15.87 -1.23
C HIS A 118 0.42 16.56 -1.13
N GLU A 119 -0.27 16.76 -2.25
CA GLU A 119 -1.56 17.42 -2.27
C GLU A 119 -2.70 16.56 -1.69
N ASN A 120 -2.45 15.29 -1.38
CA ASN A 120 -3.44 14.37 -0.82
C ASN A 120 -3.35 14.27 0.71
N ALA A 121 -3.38 15.42 1.38
CA ALA A 121 -3.38 15.52 2.85
C ALA A 121 -4.53 14.76 3.54
N ARG A 122 -5.63 14.50 2.82
CA ARG A 122 -6.73 13.65 3.32
C ARG A 122 -6.27 12.19 3.47
N MET A 123 -5.61 11.63 2.46
CA MET A 123 -5.13 10.25 2.53
C MET A 123 -4.07 10.07 3.61
N VAL A 124 -3.15 11.03 3.75
CA VAL A 124 -2.15 11.04 4.83
C VAL A 124 -2.81 10.93 6.21
N ARG A 125 -3.84 11.75 6.48
CA ARG A 125 -4.58 11.71 7.76
C ARG A 125 -5.30 10.38 7.99
N ILE A 126 -5.88 9.80 6.93
CA ILE A 126 -6.51 8.48 7.02
C ILE A 126 -5.46 7.43 7.39
N LEU A 127 -4.33 7.40 6.69
CA LEU A 127 -3.24 6.47 6.97
C LEU A 127 -2.68 6.64 8.39
N GLU A 128 -2.44 7.87 8.84
CA GLU A 128 -1.99 8.15 10.22
C GLU A 128 -3.00 7.63 11.25
N SER A 129 -4.31 7.74 11.00
CA SER A 129 -5.34 7.16 11.86
C SER A 129 -5.36 5.63 11.88
N LEU A 130 -4.78 4.99 10.86
CA LEU A 130 -4.60 3.55 10.75
C LEU A 130 -3.22 3.10 11.29
N GLY A 131 -2.46 3.98 11.94
CA GLY A 131 -1.17 3.67 12.55
C GLY A 131 0.04 3.84 11.62
N TRP A 132 -0.15 4.40 10.42
CA TRP A 132 0.97 4.74 9.54
C TRP A 132 1.73 5.95 10.07
N ARG A 133 3.01 6.00 9.73
CA ARG A 133 3.95 7.05 10.12
C ARG A 133 4.66 7.57 8.89
N LYS A 134 4.90 8.87 8.84
CA LYS A 134 5.77 9.49 7.83
C LYS A 134 7.22 9.10 8.13
N THR A 135 8.01 8.85 7.10
CA THR A 135 9.48 8.70 7.27
C THR A 135 10.17 10.05 7.45
N GLY A 136 9.49 11.14 7.09
CA GLY A 136 10.05 12.49 7.03
C GLY A 136 10.80 12.77 5.73
N ARG A 137 10.76 11.84 4.75
CA ARG A 137 11.35 12.01 3.43
C ARG A 137 10.29 12.42 2.42
N ASP A 138 10.64 13.45 1.65
CA ASP A 138 9.92 13.81 0.44
C ASP A 138 10.57 13.08 -0.74
N VAL A 139 9.75 12.40 -1.54
CA VAL A 139 10.20 11.56 -2.64
C VAL A 139 9.62 12.11 -3.95
N THR A 140 10.47 12.30 -4.95
CA THR A 140 10.02 12.63 -6.31
C THR A 140 10.02 11.39 -7.17
N TYR A 141 8.90 11.04 -7.81
CA TYR A 141 8.79 9.91 -8.72
C TYR A 141 8.02 10.29 -9.97
N LYS A 142 8.59 10.02 -11.15
CA LYS A 142 7.97 10.35 -12.44
C LYS A 142 7.43 11.79 -12.52
N GLY A 143 8.13 12.73 -11.86
CA GLY A 143 7.77 14.16 -11.83
C GLY A 143 6.71 14.56 -10.81
N TRP A 144 6.16 13.63 -10.02
CA TRP A 144 5.32 13.97 -8.87
C TRP A 144 6.13 13.97 -7.57
N ALA A 145 5.78 14.87 -6.66
CA ALA A 145 6.32 14.87 -5.29
C ALA A 145 5.35 14.14 -4.36
N GLY A 146 5.86 13.29 -3.49
CA GLY A 146 5.07 12.52 -2.53
C GLY A 146 5.74 12.38 -1.19
N ILE A 147 4.91 12.11 -0.18
CA ILE A 147 5.29 11.82 1.19
C ILE A 147 5.40 10.32 1.34
N GLU A 148 6.55 9.85 1.77
CA GLU A 148 6.78 8.45 2.09
C GLU A 148 6.18 8.11 3.46
N LEU A 149 5.41 7.03 3.52
CA LEU A 149 4.85 6.51 4.76
C LEU A 149 5.18 5.03 4.95
N TYR A 150 5.18 4.60 6.20
CA TYR A 150 5.31 3.20 6.59
C TYR A 150 4.35 2.85 7.72
N LYS A 151 4.05 1.55 7.87
CA LYS A 151 3.38 0.99 9.04
C LYS A 151 4.13 -0.26 9.48
N LEU A 152 4.54 -0.28 10.74
CA LEU A 152 5.05 -1.50 11.37
C LEU A 152 3.86 -2.39 11.73
N LEU A 153 3.96 -3.65 11.34
CA LEU A 153 2.96 -4.65 11.62
C LEU A 153 3.36 -5.35 12.91
N GLU A 154 2.59 -5.13 13.98
CA GLU A 154 2.76 -5.86 15.22
C GLU A 154 2.57 -7.36 14.96
N PRO A 155 3.28 -8.26 15.67
CA PRO A 155 2.95 -9.67 15.61
C PRO A 155 1.47 -9.84 15.91
N ALA A 156 0.74 -10.59 15.07
CA ALA A 156 -0.66 -10.90 15.36
C ALA A 156 -0.70 -11.48 16.78
N SER A 157 -1.21 -10.69 17.73
CA SER A 157 -1.30 -11.12 19.12
C SER A 157 -2.19 -12.34 19.10
N GLY A 158 -1.60 -13.50 19.37
CA GLY A 158 -2.24 -14.81 19.20
C GLY A 158 -3.63 -14.78 19.81
N GLY A 159 -4.65 -14.74 18.94
CA GLY A 159 -6.03 -14.83 19.35
C GLY A 159 -6.22 -16.17 20.04
N ARG A 160 -6.47 -16.13 21.34
CA ARG A 160 -6.99 -17.25 22.11
C ARG A 160 -8.43 -17.54 21.71
#